data_AF-B6RSW3-F1
#
_entry.id   AF-B6RSW3-F1
#
_cell.length_a   1.000
_cell.length_b   1.000
_cell.length_c   1.000
_cell.angle_alpha   90.00
_cell.angle_beta   90.00
_cell.angle_gamma   90.00
#
_symmetry.space_group_name_H-M   'P 1'
#
loop_
_entity.id
_entity.type
_entity.pdbx_description
1 polymer ?
#
loop_
_entity_poly.entity_id
_entity_poly.type
_entity_poly.pdbx_seq_one_letter_code
_entity_poly.pdbx_strand_id
1 'polypeptide(L)'
;GGREAGGLCHLLPGYRSVKNPQHRAEVEQAWGLPAGQISPVPGRDAWSMITGLETGDVKLLWIAATNPAVSMPDLERTKAALLKSPFTIHQDAYYPTETSAYAHLLLPAAQWGEKTGT
;
A
#
# COMPACT_ATOMS: atom_id res chain seq x y z
N GLY A 1 -12.58 7.24 6.36
CA GLY A 1 -12.13 6.93 4.99
C GLY A 1 -10.65 6.57 5.01
N GLY A 2 -10.06 6.29 3.84
CA GLY A 2 -8.70 5.76 3.77
C GLY A 2 -7.62 6.68 4.37
N ARG A 3 -7.80 8.01 4.27
CA ARG A 3 -6.86 8.98 4.86
C ARG A 3 -6.95 9.02 6.38
N GLU A 4 -8.17 9.03 6.92
CA GLU A 4 -8.43 8.99 8.36
C GLU A 4 -7.85 7.73 9.00
N ALA A 5 -7.90 6.60 8.29
CA ALA A 5 -7.37 5.33 8.73
C ALA A 5 -5.83 5.23 8.67
N GLY A 6 -5.13 6.24 8.12
CA GLY A 6 -3.67 6.24 7.98
C GLY A 6 -3.16 5.68 6.65
N GLY A 7 -3.98 5.60 5.60
CA GLY A 7 -3.61 5.06 4.29
C GLY A 7 -2.66 5.92 3.45
N LEU A 8 -1.98 6.91 4.04
CA LEU A 8 -0.96 7.73 3.38
C LEU A 8 0.39 7.44 4.01
N CYS A 9 1.45 7.39 3.20
CA CYS A 9 2.79 6.98 3.63
C CYS A 9 3.43 7.81 4.77
N HIS A 10 2.85 8.96 5.11
CA HIS A 10 3.33 9.88 6.15
C HIS A 10 2.34 10.06 7.31
N LEU A 11 1.23 9.32 7.31
CA LEU A 11 0.18 9.41 8.33
C LEU A 11 0.00 8.10 9.09
N LEU A 12 -0.38 8.25 10.35
CA LEU A 12 -0.95 7.26 11.24
C LEU A 12 -2.46 7.56 11.40
N PRO A 13 -3.26 6.64 11.97
CA PRO A 13 -4.69 6.84 12.15
C PRO A 13 -5.03 8.16 12.85
N GLY A 14 -6.10 8.83 12.40
CA GLY A 14 -6.58 10.10 12.94
C GLY A 14 -5.74 11.30 12.52
N TYR A 15 -5.23 11.33 11.28
CA TYR A 15 -4.40 12.43 10.73
C TYR A 15 -3.10 12.71 11.52
N ARG A 16 -2.62 11.71 12.26
CA ARG A 16 -1.40 11.79 13.04
C ARG A 16 -0.18 11.69 12.12
N SER A 17 0.66 12.71 12.05
CA SER A 17 1.91 12.61 11.28
C SER A 17 2.93 11.66 11.92
N VAL A 18 3.56 10.79 11.11
CA VAL A 18 4.71 9.97 11.55
C VAL A 18 5.91 10.81 11.98
N LYS A 19 6.01 12.09 11.60
CA LYS A 19 7.12 12.96 12.02
C LYS A 19 6.99 13.44 13.47
N ASN A 20 5.77 13.48 14.02
CA ASN A 20 5.55 13.94 15.38
C ASN A 20 5.80 12.80 16.39
N PRO A 21 6.78 12.93 17.31
CA PRO A 21 7.07 11.88 18.30
C PRO A 21 5.90 11.57 19.22
N GLN A 22 5.10 12.56 19.61
CA GLN A 22 3.92 12.34 20.46
C GLN A 22 2.87 11.47 19.75
N HIS A 23 2.63 11.76 18.47
CA HIS A 23 1.69 10.97 17.67
C HIS A 23 2.11 9.51 17.53
N ARG A 24 3.41 9.25 17.35
CA ARG A 24 3.94 7.88 17.28
C ARG A 24 3.78 7.17 18.63
N ALA A 25 4.16 7.83 19.73
CA ALA A 25 4.05 7.27 21.07
C ALA A 25 2.61 6.86 21.44
N GLU A 26 1.62 7.71 21.10
CA GLU A 26 0.19 7.38 21.32
C GLU A 26 -0.24 6.11 20.59
N VAL A 27 0.19 5.96 19.33
CA VAL A 27 -0.17 4.80 18.49
C VAL A 27 0.59 3.55 18.93
N GLU A 28 1.88 3.69 19.26
CA GLU A 28 2.69 2.59 19.82
C GLU A 28 2.07 2.06 21.11
N GLN A 29 1.66 2.94 22.02
CA GLN A 29 0.98 2.55 23.26
C GLN A 29 -0.35 1.86 22.96
N ALA A 30 -1.17 2.41 22.06
CA ALA A 30 -2.46 1.82 21.70
C ALA A 30 -2.33 0.44 21.03
N TRP A 31 -1.24 0.19 20.29
CA TRP A 31 -0.97 -1.07 19.61
C TRP A 31 -0.09 -2.04 20.42
N GLY A 32 0.35 -1.67 21.63
CA GLY A 32 1.23 -2.49 22.45
C GLY A 32 2.64 -2.67 21.86
N LEU A 33 3.12 -1.70 21.08
CA LEU A 33 4.45 -1.71 20.49
C LEU A 33 5.50 -1.12 21.45
N PRO A 34 6.77 -1.56 21.37
CA PRO A 34 7.87 -0.88 22.06
C PRO A 34 7.98 0.59 21.65
N ALA A 35 8.39 1.45 22.60
CA ALA A 35 8.58 2.86 22.33
C ALA A 35 9.64 3.10 21.23
N GLY A 36 9.30 3.93 20.24
CA GLY A 36 10.15 4.23 19.09
C GLY A 36 10.15 3.19 17.97
N GLN A 37 9.29 2.16 18.05
CA GLN A 37 9.17 1.12 17.03
C GLN A 37 8.61 1.65 15.71
N ILE A 38 7.74 2.66 15.74
CA ILE A 38 7.22 3.31 14.54
C ILE A 38 8.27 4.27 14.00
N SER A 39 8.65 4.08 12.73
CA SER A 39 9.62 4.93 12.05
C SER A 39 9.16 6.40 11.98
N PRO A 40 10.04 7.38 12.25
CA PRO A 40 9.74 8.80 12.03
C PRO A 40 9.81 9.20 10.55
N VAL A 41 10.31 8.32 9.69
CA VAL A 41 10.55 8.59 8.26
C VAL A 41 9.31 8.20 7.45
N PRO A 42 8.70 9.12 6.68
CA PRO A 42 7.65 8.78 5.74
C PRO A 42 8.03 7.64 4.81
N GLY A 43 7.09 6.74 4.56
CA GLY A 43 7.25 5.69 3.55
C GLY A 43 7.22 6.26 2.13
N ARG A 44 7.41 5.36 1.16
CA ARG A 44 7.29 5.68 -0.27
C ARG A 44 5.85 5.97 -0.63
N ASP A 45 5.61 7.02 -1.41
CA ASP A 45 4.31 7.22 -2.07
C ASP A 45 4.11 6.18 -3.20
N ALA A 46 2.90 6.14 -3.78
CA ALA A 46 2.55 5.15 -4.79
C ALA A 46 3.49 5.14 -6.01
N TRP A 47 3.92 6.31 -6.48
CA TRP A 47 4.80 6.41 -7.63
C TRP A 47 6.24 6.01 -7.27
N SER A 48 6.70 6.42 -6.09
CA SER A 48 7.98 5.98 -5.52
C SER A 48 8.04 4.47 -5.26
N MET A 49 6.90 3.82 -5.00
CA MET A 49 6.81 2.36 -4.90
C MET A 49 6.96 1.69 -6.27
N ILE A 50 6.24 2.16 -7.30
CA ILE A 50 6.34 1.64 -8.68
C ILE A 50 7.77 1.77 -9.21
N THR A 51 8.35 2.97 -9.15
CA THR A 51 9.72 3.21 -9.60
C THR A 51 10.76 2.48 -8.73
N GLY A 52 10.46 2.24 -7.46
CA GLY A 52 11.29 1.42 -6.58
C GLY A 52 11.39 -0.06 -6.98
N LEU A 53 10.44 -0.58 -7.77
CA LEU A 53 10.57 -1.93 -8.37
C LEU A 53 11.67 -1.96 -9.43
N GLU A 54 11.89 -0.86 -10.14
CA GLU A 54 12.91 -0.78 -11.20
C GLU A 54 14.33 -0.79 -10.64
N THR A 55 14.53 -0.15 -9.48
CA THR A 55 15.83 -0.08 -8.78
C THR A 55 16.06 -1.27 -7.86
N GLY A 56 15.01 -2.06 -7.59
CA GLY A 56 15.03 -3.13 -6.61
C GLY A 56 14.96 -2.64 -5.16
N ASP A 57 14.66 -1.37 -4.91
CA ASP A 57 14.39 -0.84 -3.57
C ASP A 57 13.11 -1.43 -2.96
N VAL A 58 12.14 -1.78 -3.80
CA VAL A 58 10.90 -2.47 -3.40
C VAL A 58 11.03 -3.93 -3.80
N LYS A 59 11.04 -4.81 -2.80
CA LYS A 59 11.16 -6.27 -3.01
C LYS A 59 9.83 -7.01 -2.98
N LEU A 60 8.82 -6.39 -2.37
CA LEU A 60 7.46 -6.91 -2.30
C LEU A 60 6.49 -5.75 -2.51
N LEU A 61 5.53 -5.93 -3.40
CA LEU A 61 4.44 -4.99 -3.63
C LEU A 61 3.10 -5.67 -3.37
N TRP A 62 2.30 -5.12 -2.45
CA TRP A 62 0.93 -5.57 -2.21
C TRP A 62 -0.05 -4.49 -2.66
N ILE A 63 -0.81 -4.81 -3.70
CA ILE A 63 -1.85 -3.96 -4.28
C ILE A 63 -3.20 -4.46 -3.78
N ALA A 64 -3.88 -3.64 -2.98
CA ALA A 64 -5.21 -3.94 -2.45
C ALA A 64 -6.26 -3.02 -3.09
N ALA A 65 -7.31 -3.60 -3.67
CA ALA A 65 -8.51 -2.94 -4.19
C ALA A 65 -8.23 -1.77 -5.17
N THR A 66 -7.16 -1.87 -5.96
CA THR A 66 -6.79 -0.88 -6.99
C THR A 66 -6.17 -1.56 -8.20
N ASN A 67 -6.24 -0.90 -9.36
CA ASN A 67 -5.77 -1.43 -10.64
C ASN A 67 -4.71 -0.51 -11.27
N PRO A 68 -3.47 -0.45 -10.73
CA PRO A 68 -2.42 0.45 -11.19
C PRO A 68 -2.01 0.24 -12.66
N ALA A 69 -2.21 -0.95 -13.24
CA ALA A 69 -1.99 -1.19 -14.66
C ALA A 69 -2.96 -0.42 -15.59
N VAL A 70 -3.99 0.24 -15.01
CA VAL A 70 -4.95 1.11 -15.70
C VAL A 70 -4.95 2.54 -15.14
N SER A 71 -4.71 2.73 -13.83
CA SER A 71 -4.92 4.02 -13.17
C SER A 71 -3.66 4.84 -12.88
N MET A 72 -2.46 4.29 -13.07
CA MET A 72 -1.22 5.05 -12.88
C MET A 72 -0.96 6.03 -14.04
N PRO A 73 -0.29 7.18 -13.77
CA PRO A 73 -0.14 8.24 -14.77
C PRO A 73 0.70 7.82 -15.98
N ASP A 74 1.71 6.96 -15.79
CA ASP A 74 2.53 6.40 -16.87
C ASP A 74 2.38 4.88 -16.88
N LEU A 75 1.45 4.41 -17.71
CA LEU A 75 1.06 3.00 -17.76
C LEU A 75 2.16 2.10 -18.31
N GLU A 76 2.90 2.56 -19.33
CA GLU A 76 3.94 1.74 -19.95
C GLU A 76 5.09 1.51 -18.98
N ARG A 77 5.52 2.56 -18.28
CA ARG A 77 6.51 2.41 -17.21
C ARG A 77 5.99 1.57 -16.05
N THR A 78 4.73 1.78 -15.64
CA THR A 78 4.12 1.00 -14.56
C THR A 78 4.11 -0.49 -14.87
N LYS A 79 3.68 -0.89 -16.06
CA LYS A 79 3.68 -2.30 -16.50
C LYS A 79 5.10 -2.86 -16.55
N ALA A 80 6.06 -2.10 -17.10
CA ALA A 80 7.47 -2.51 -17.14
C ALA A 80 8.07 -2.70 -15.73
N ALA A 81 7.71 -1.85 -14.78
CA ALA A 81 8.13 -1.96 -13.38
C ALA A 81 7.48 -3.17 -12.69
N LEU A 82 6.18 -3.41 -12.92
CA LEU A 82 5.47 -4.57 -12.37
C LEU A 82 6.07 -5.90 -12.86
N LEU A 83 6.51 -5.98 -14.13
CA LEU A 83 7.22 -7.15 -14.67
C LEU A 83 8.59 -7.40 -14.01
N LYS A 84 9.21 -6.37 -13.41
CA LYS A 84 10.47 -6.48 -12.67
C LYS A 84 10.26 -6.76 -11.17
N SER A 85 9.02 -6.67 -10.69
CA SER A 85 8.71 -6.87 -9.28
C SER A 85 9.16 -8.27 -8.84
N PRO A 86 9.95 -8.41 -7.76
CA PRO A 86 10.36 -9.73 -7.29
C PRO A 86 9.18 -10.54 -6.73
N PHE A 87 8.18 -9.86 -6.17
CA PHE A 87 6.96 -10.49 -5.69
C PHE A 87 5.82 -9.47 -5.60
N THR A 88 4.70 -9.78 -6.25
CA THR A 88 3.51 -8.91 -6.30
C THR A 88 2.29 -9.69 -5.82
N ILE A 89 1.62 -9.16 -4.80
CA ILE A 89 0.31 -9.63 -4.34
C ILE A 89 -0.75 -8.69 -4.92
N HIS A 90 -1.76 -9.24 -5.58
CA HIS A 90 -2.94 -8.49 -5.99
C HIS A 90 -4.17 -9.02 -5.25
N GLN A 91 -4.73 -8.18 -4.39
CA GLN A 91 -5.91 -8.47 -3.59
C GLN A 91 -7.08 -7.64 -4.11
N ASP A 92 -8.04 -8.30 -4.74
CA ASP A 92 -9.20 -7.64 -5.34
C ASP A 92 -10.45 -8.53 -5.27
N ALA A 93 -11.63 -7.90 -5.38
CA ALA A 93 -12.91 -8.59 -5.45
C ALA A 93 -13.24 -9.04 -6.88
N TYR A 94 -12.55 -8.49 -7.88
CA TYR A 94 -12.75 -8.82 -9.29
C TYR A 94 -11.55 -9.59 -9.85
N TYR A 95 -11.86 -10.55 -10.72
CA TYR A 95 -10.88 -11.25 -11.53
C TYR A 95 -11.52 -11.67 -12.86
N PRO A 96 -10.82 -11.53 -14.00
CA PRO A 96 -9.50 -10.94 -14.15
C PRO A 96 -9.51 -9.39 -14.11
N THR A 97 -8.38 -8.81 -13.73
CA THR A 97 -8.07 -7.37 -13.89
C THR A 97 -6.76 -7.20 -14.67
N GLU A 98 -6.50 -6.03 -15.24
CA GLU A 98 -5.24 -5.75 -15.94
C GLU A 98 -4.03 -5.91 -15.01
N THR A 99 -4.15 -5.49 -13.75
CA THR A 99 -3.09 -5.67 -12.75
C THR A 99 -2.88 -7.14 -12.38
N SER A 100 -3.93 -7.97 -12.40
CA SER A 100 -3.82 -9.40 -12.07
C SER A 100 -2.86 -10.17 -13.00
N ALA A 101 -2.66 -9.69 -14.24
CA ALA A 101 -1.71 -10.27 -15.19
C ALA A 101 -0.23 -10.13 -14.76
N TYR A 102 0.08 -9.26 -13.79
CA TYR A 102 1.43 -9.02 -13.27
C TYR A 102 1.62 -9.53 -11.84
N ALA A 103 0.62 -10.20 -11.27
CA ALA A 103 0.65 -10.69 -9.90
C ALA A 103 1.30 -12.07 -9.82
N HIS A 104 2.06 -12.29 -8.74
CA HIS A 104 2.60 -13.60 -8.37
C HIS A 104 1.62 -14.36 -7.47
N LEU A 105 0.81 -13.64 -6.69
CA LEU A 105 -0.23 -14.18 -5.82
C LEU A 105 -1.52 -13.35 -5.96
N LEU A 106 -2.63 -14.04 -6.17
CA LEU A 106 -3.97 -13.45 -6.16
C LEU A 106 -4.68 -13.80 -4.85
N LEU A 107 -5.22 -12.79 -4.17
CA LEU A 107 -6.01 -12.97 -2.95
C LEU A 107 -7.44 -12.45 -3.18
N PRO A 108 -8.47 -13.31 -3.18
CA PRO A 108 -9.84 -12.86 -3.33
C PRO A 108 -10.27 -12.01 -2.12
N ALA A 109 -10.91 -10.86 -2.38
CA ALA A 109 -11.50 -10.01 -1.36
C ALA A 109 -13.02 -9.94 -1.49
N ALA A 110 -13.72 -9.75 -0.38
CA ALA A 110 -15.16 -9.55 -0.38
C ALA A 110 -15.53 -8.22 -1.06
N GLN A 111 -16.54 -8.24 -1.93
CA GLN A 111 -17.15 -7.05 -2.54
C GLN A 111 -17.82 -6.19 -1.45
N TRP A 112 -18.09 -4.91 -1.71
CA TRP A 112 -18.87 -4.03 -0.83
C TRP A 112 -20.16 -4.67 -0.28
N GLY A 113 -20.97 -5.32 -1.11
CA GLY A 113 -22.23 -5.95 -0.67
C GLY A 113 -22.08 -7.18 0.23
N GLU A 114 -20.87 -7.71 0.35
CA GLU A 114 -20.55 -8.94 1.10
C GLU A 114 -19.91 -8.63 2.47
N LYS A 115 -19.70 -7.35 2.78
CA LYS A 115 -19.03 -6.91 4.01
C LYS A 115 -19.81 -5.79 4.72
N THR A 116 -19.49 -5.61 5.99
CA THR A 116 -20.03 -4.56 6.85
C THR A 116 -18.92 -3.62 7.32
N GLY A 117 -19.23 -2.34 7.56
CA GLY A 117 -18.27 -1.37 8.09
C GLY A 117 -18.50 0.04 7.53
N THR A 118 -17.55 0.94 7.80
CA THR A 118 -17.52 2.33 7.34
C THR A 118 -16.11 2.78 6.99
#